data_AF-A0A8D8Y8R3-F1
#
_entry.id   AF-A0A8D8Y8R3-F1
#
_cell.length_a   1.000
_cell.length_b   1.000
_cell.length_c   1.000
_cell.angle_alpha   90.00
_cell.angle_beta   90.00
_cell.angle_gamma   90.00
#
_symmetry.space_group_name_H-M   'P 1'
#
loop_
_entity.id
_entity.type
_entity.pdbx_description
1 polymer ?
#
loop_
_entity_poly.entity_id
_entity_poly.type
_entity_poly.pdbx_seq_one_letter_code
_entity_poly.pdbx_strand_id
1 'polypeptide(L)'
;MVLYVLAKCLHMVRQDPKAKLPSPSIIDFRTKVLNLAVDRVCGQNSGRLLMFVLYMLSLSRKALQVEAVRKQLKHWYMTKESDQLLVIVAKHSSYQGLTHAMLLKEIHFDVTNQSTDKKLALFAIMFGFSYVAHRLTSGKFLDKPTVPKFVTESDVFDKGSDQVKAVIKDVAVARCPTSHQKAVAVVVKTHILGIQNVATRFHKSFKVNTACIEVMSRRALLQSMHRLRIENVLSSEPHAIVDTVSTADTYVRTLNAATAEPPLHPAEVLFAYAEYALVAKSKLASLMKKEEVQSQKTDSKDLPLPSKVPKAPEPAIITALNNLYQSSFAVMISFFLYSTNRSK
;
A
#
# COMPACT_ATOMS: atom_id res chain seq x y z
N MET A 1 16.01 -0.60 -6.85
CA MET A 1 17.38 -0.24 -7.30
C MET A 1 17.64 1.26 -7.26
N VAL A 2 16.84 2.11 -7.93
CA VAL A 2 17.07 3.58 -8.00
C VAL A 2 17.27 4.25 -6.63
N LEU A 3 16.37 4.01 -5.66
CA LEU A 3 16.48 4.63 -4.32
C LEU A 3 17.76 4.24 -3.56
N TYR A 4 18.21 2.99 -3.73
CA TYR A 4 19.47 2.53 -3.12
C TYR A 4 20.67 3.25 -3.73
N VAL A 5 20.69 3.42 -5.06
CA VAL A 5 21.74 4.17 -5.77
C VAL A 5 21.78 5.62 -5.28
N LEU A 6 20.63 6.29 -5.18
CA LEU A 6 20.56 7.68 -4.68
C LEU A 6 21.06 7.80 -3.22
N ALA A 7 20.70 6.84 -2.36
CA ALA A 7 21.22 6.77 -0.99
C ALA A 7 22.74 6.56 -0.97
N LYS A 8 23.28 5.71 -1.87
CA LYS A 8 24.72 5.47 -2.03
C LYS A 8 25.45 6.72 -2.52
N CYS A 9 24.88 7.48 -3.46
CA CYS A 9 25.43 8.76 -3.90
C CYS A 9 25.57 9.74 -2.73
N LEU A 10 24.55 9.88 -1.88
CA LEU A 10 24.61 10.75 -0.69
C LEU A 10 25.63 10.29 0.35
N HIS A 11 25.87 8.98 0.44
CA HIS A 11 26.86 8.39 1.34
C HIS A 11 28.30 8.53 0.81
N MET A 12 28.52 8.33 -0.49
CA MET A 12 29.84 8.37 -1.10
C MET A 12 30.39 9.80 -1.20
N VAL A 13 29.51 10.79 -1.38
CA VAL A 13 29.88 12.21 -1.29
C VAL A 13 29.98 12.61 0.19
N ARG A 14 30.87 11.93 0.91
CA ARG A 14 31.39 12.35 2.21
C ARG A 14 32.53 13.32 1.96
N GLN A 15 32.51 14.44 2.66
CA GLN A 15 33.65 15.35 2.64
C GLN A 15 34.90 14.63 3.11
N ASP A 16 36.05 15.00 2.55
CA ASP A 16 37.33 14.76 3.19
C ASP A 16 37.24 15.32 4.62
N PRO A 17 37.44 14.50 5.66
CA PRO A 17 37.37 14.95 7.05
C PRO A 17 38.34 16.09 7.37
N LYS A 18 39.32 16.37 6.50
CA LYS A 18 40.28 17.48 6.63
C LYS A 18 39.79 18.81 6.02
N ALA A 19 38.71 18.81 5.23
CA ALA A 19 38.19 20.03 4.61
C ALA A 19 37.32 20.83 5.59
N LYS A 20 37.71 22.07 5.91
CA LYS A 20 37.00 22.95 6.86
C LYS A 20 35.55 23.27 6.43
N LEU A 21 35.25 23.27 5.14
CA LEU A 21 33.90 23.51 4.59
C LEU A 21 33.65 22.66 3.32
N PRO A 22 32.40 22.29 3.03
CA PRO A 22 32.09 21.53 1.81
C PRO A 22 32.23 22.42 0.59
N SER A 23 32.76 21.89 -0.52
CA SER A 23 32.77 22.64 -1.77
C SER A 23 31.33 22.97 -2.19
N PRO A 24 31.07 24.15 -2.77
CA PRO A 24 29.74 24.51 -3.27
C PRO A 24 29.15 23.47 -4.23
N SER A 25 29.99 22.83 -5.05
CA SER A 25 29.62 21.76 -5.97
C SER A 25 29.09 20.50 -5.26
N ILE A 26 29.67 20.14 -4.12
CA ILE A 26 29.22 19.00 -3.30
C ILE A 26 27.87 19.32 -2.66
N ILE A 27 27.67 20.55 -2.17
CA ILE A 27 26.40 20.97 -1.56
C ILE A 27 25.28 20.95 -2.60
N ASP A 28 25.52 21.51 -3.78
CA ASP A 28 24.55 21.53 -4.88
C ASP A 28 24.20 20.11 -5.35
N PHE A 29 25.21 19.25 -5.53
CA PHE A 29 24.98 17.84 -5.88
C PHE A 29 24.12 17.12 -4.85
N ARG A 30 24.44 17.24 -3.55
CA ARG A 30 23.66 16.59 -2.48
C ARG A 30 22.22 17.09 -2.44
N THR A 31 22.02 18.39 -2.65
CA THR A 31 20.69 19.00 -2.70
C THR A 31 19.89 18.45 -3.88
N LYS A 32 20.48 18.40 -5.08
CA LYS A 32 19.84 17.82 -6.29
C LYS A 32 19.48 16.36 -6.10
N VAL A 33 20.37 15.55 -5.52
CA VAL A 33 20.11 14.13 -5.25
C VAL A 33 18.99 13.96 -4.22
N LEU A 34 18.95 14.79 -3.16
CA LEU A 34 17.89 14.77 -2.16
C LEU A 34 16.53 15.14 -2.75
N ASN A 35 16.46 16.21 -3.55
CA ASN A 35 15.22 16.63 -4.22
C ASN A 35 14.74 15.55 -5.20
N LEU A 36 15.66 14.97 -5.98
CA LEU A 36 15.34 13.87 -6.89
C LEU A 36 14.79 12.66 -6.11
N ALA A 37 15.47 12.25 -5.04
CA ALA A 37 15.07 11.09 -4.25
C ALA A 37 13.71 11.30 -3.56
N VAL A 38 13.56 12.40 -2.83
CA VAL A 38 12.42 12.64 -1.94
C VAL A 38 11.20 13.16 -2.72
N ASP A 39 11.38 14.16 -3.57
CA ASP A 39 10.23 14.84 -4.19
C ASP A 39 9.77 14.12 -5.45
N ARG A 40 10.71 13.62 -6.25
CA ARG A 40 10.38 12.98 -7.55
C ARG A 40 10.21 11.47 -7.45
N VAL A 41 11.17 10.75 -6.86
CA VAL A 41 11.12 9.28 -6.84
C VAL A 41 10.18 8.76 -5.74
N CYS A 42 10.28 9.32 -4.53
CA CYS A 42 9.34 8.99 -3.46
C CYS A 42 7.98 9.66 -3.70
N GLY A 43 7.96 10.96 -3.98
CA GLY A 43 6.73 11.70 -4.33
C GLY A 43 5.62 11.49 -3.30
N GLN A 44 4.45 11.04 -3.74
CA GLN A 44 3.31 10.73 -2.87
C GLN A 44 3.34 9.30 -2.28
N ASN A 45 4.40 8.52 -2.53
CA ASN A 45 4.53 7.16 -2.02
C ASN A 45 5.37 7.14 -0.72
N SER A 46 4.67 7.13 0.42
CA SER A 46 5.23 6.97 1.78
C SER A 46 6.11 5.73 1.93
N GLY A 47 5.75 4.60 1.31
CA GLY A 47 6.54 3.37 1.35
C GLY A 47 7.93 3.55 0.71
N ARG A 48 8.00 4.26 -0.42
CA ARG A 48 9.27 4.62 -1.06
C ARG A 48 10.11 5.55 -0.19
N LEU A 49 9.48 6.52 0.49
CA LEU A 49 10.17 7.40 1.43
C LEU A 49 10.81 6.59 2.56
N LEU A 50 10.05 5.71 3.22
CA LEU A 50 10.57 4.87 4.30
C LEU A 50 11.68 3.93 3.80
N MET A 51 11.52 3.35 2.61
CA MET A 51 12.55 2.51 1.98
C MET A 51 13.84 3.31 1.72
N PHE A 52 13.74 4.52 1.19
CA PHE A 52 14.89 5.40 0.96
C PHE A 52 15.61 5.75 2.26
N VAL A 53 14.85 6.11 3.30
CA VAL A 53 15.39 6.38 4.63
C VAL A 53 16.10 5.15 5.20
N LEU A 54 15.51 3.96 5.05
CA LEU A 54 16.11 2.73 5.53
C LEU A 54 17.44 2.43 4.81
N TYR A 55 17.53 2.66 3.49
CA TYR A 55 18.80 2.56 2.77
C TYR A 55 19.84 3.59 3.24
N MET A 56 19.44 4.82 3.55
CA MET A 56 20.36 5.79 4.13
C MET A 56 20.90 5.34 5.49
N LEU A 57 20.02 4.80 6.35
CA LEU A 57 20.38 4.28 7.67
C LEU A 57 21.26 3.03 7.60
N SER A 58 21.02 2.13 6.64
CA SER A 58 21.84 0.93 6.46
C SER A 58 23.25 1.25 5.97
N LEU A 59 23.40 2.31 5.16
CA LEU A 59 24.69 2.82 4.73
C LEU A 59 25.39 3.63 5.83
N SER A 60 24.64 4.36 6.65
CA SER A 60 25.19 5.20 7.72
C SER A 60 24.15 5.51 8.79
N ARG A 61 24.36 5.01 10.01
CA ARG A 61 23.45 5.28 11.16
C ARG A 61 23.25 6.78 11.44
N LYS A 62 24.25 7.60 11.15
CA LYS A 62 24.19 9.07 11.32
C LYS A 62 23.64 9.82 10.09
N ALA A 63 23.14 9.13 9.07
CA ALA A 63 22.68 9.78 7.83
C ALA A 63 21.56 10.81 8.08
N LEU A 64 20.66 10.52 9.03
CA LEU A 64 19.56 11.42 9.39
C LEU A 64 19.98 12.57 10.31
N GLN A 65 21.23 12.60 10.80
CA GLN A 65 21.75 13.72 11.59
C GLN A 65 22.25 14.87 10.71
N VAL A 66 22.38 14.64 9.40
CA VAL A 66 22.79 15.66 8.44
C VAL A 66 21.64 16.65 8.24
N GLU A 67 21.90 17.94 8.48
CA GLU A 67 20.85 18.97 8.48
C GLU A 67 20.10 19.07 7.15
N ALA A 68 20.81 19.00 6.02
CA ALA A 68 20.17 19.00 4.69
C ALA A 68 19.19 17.82 4.51
N VAL A 69 19.53 16.64 5.04
CA VAL A 69 18.66 15.46 4.98
C VAL A 69 17.43 15.68 5.86
N ARG A 70 17.61 16.16 7.10
CA ARG A 70 16.48 16.48 7.99
C ARG A 70 15.56 17.51 7.36
N LYS A 71 16.10 18.60 6.83
CA LYS A 71 15.32 19.66 6.18
C LYS A 71 14.49 19.11 5.02
N GLN A 72 15.08 18.28 4.15
CA GLN A 72 14.35 17.70 3.03
C GLN A 72 13.25 16.72 3.50
N LEU A 73 13.54 15.87 4.48
CA LEU A 73 12.55 14.93 5.01
C LEU A 73 11.41 15.67 5.73
N LYS A 74 11.70 16.74 6.47
CA LYS A 74 10.69 17.63 7.06
C LYS A 74 9.84 18.27 5.95
N HIS A 75 10.48 18.79 4.90
CA HIS A 75 9.81 19.40 3.76
C HIS A 75 8.79 18.44 3.12
N TRP A 76 9.12 17.15 2.99
CA TRP A 76 8.19 16.16 2.46
C TRP A 76 6.88 16.05 3.26
N TYR A 77 6.90 16.15 4.59
CA TYR A 77 5.67 16.16 5.40
C TYR A 77 4.92 17.48 5.29
N MET A 78 5.65 18.59 5.17
CA MET A 78 5.10 19.95 5.13
C MET A 78 4.37 20.25 3.82
N THR A 79 4.84 19.74 2.69
CA THR A 79 4.28 20.03 1.36
C THR A 79 2.97 19.31 1.04
N LYS A 80 2.52 18.41 1.90
CA LYS A 80 1.28 17.65 1.70
C LYS A 80 0.17 18.31 2.47
N GLU A 81 -1.03 18.34 1.91
CA GLU A 81 -2.22 18.72 2.68
C GLU A 81 -2.47 17.72 3.82
N SER A 82 -3.11 18.18 4.90
CA SER A 82 -3.17 17.42 6.16
C SER A 82 -3.99 16.13 6.04
N ASP A 83 -5.11 16.17 5.34
CA ASP A 83 -5.94 15.01 5.02
C ASP A 83 -5.24 14.04 4.04
N GLN A 84 -4.60 14.58 3.00
CA GLN A 84 -3.84 13.77 2.04
C GLN A 84 -2.66 13.06 2.71
N LEU A 85 -1.94 13.76 3.59
CA LEU A 85 -0.83 13.20 4.36
C LEU A 85 -1.30 12.01 5.19
N LEU A 86 -2.46 12.10 5.85
CA LEU A 86 -3.03 11.00 6.62
C LEU A 86 -3.30 9.78 5.75
N VAL A 87 -3.92 9.96 4.59
CA VAL A 87 -4.21 8.87 3.66
C VAL A 87 -2.91 8.24 3.11
N ILE A 88 -1.94 9.06 2.73
CA ILE A 88 -0.64 8.59 2.23
C ILE A 88 0.08 7.74 3.29
N VAL A 89 0.16 8.23 4.53
CA VAL A 89 0.78 7.50 5.64
C VAL A 89 -0.06 6.28 6.03
N ALA A 90 -1.39 6.35 5.90
CA ALA A 90 -2.26 5.21 6.16
C ALA A 90 -2.02 4.05 5.19
N LYS A 91 -1.72 4.34 3.91
CA LYS A 91 -1.42 3.33 2.87
C LYS A 91 -0.10 2.58 3.08
N HIS A 92 0.89 3.23 3.69
CA HIS A 92 2.18 2.61 4.03
C HIS A 92 2.68 3.18 5.36
N SER A 93 2.15 2.66 6.46
CA SER A 93 2.47 3.15 7.80
C SER A 93 3.87 2.74 8.28
N SER A 94 4.40 1.66 7.71
CA SER A 94 5.72 1.13 8.04
C SER A 94 6.37 0.45 6.85
N TYR A 95 7.70 0.35 6.88
CA TYR A 95 8.49 -0.43 5.94
C TYR A 95 9.64 -1.11 6.68
N GLN A 96 9.67 -2.44 6.70
CA GLN A 96 10.69 -3.25 7.38
C GLN A 96 10.99 -2.77 8.83
N GLY A 97 9.93 -2.51 9.60
CA GLY A 97 10.03 -2.07 11.00
C GLY A 97 10.23 -0.56 11.18
N LEU A 98 10.64 0.19 10.16
CA LEU A 98 10.68 1.65 10.23
C LEU A 98 9.29 2.24 10.04
N THR A 99 8.82 3.06 10.99
CA THR A 99 7.51 3.74 10.94
C THR A 99 7.67 5.24 10.70
N HIS A 100 6.60 5.89 10.23
CA HIS A 100 6.57 7.36 10.14
C HIS A 100 6.73 8.05 11.51
N ALA A 101 6.20 7.46 12.59
CA ALA A 101 6.39 7.96 13.95
C ALA A 101 7.86 7.98 14.36
N MET A 102 8.59 6.87 14.09
CA MET A 102 10.04 6.80 14.32
C MET A 102 10.79 7.82 13.46
N LEU A 103 10.42 7.94 12.19
CA LEU A 103 11.06 8.90 11.29
C LEU A 103 10.91 10.35 11.76
N LEU A 104 9.70 10.77 12.16
CA LEU A 104 9.42 12.11 12.69
C LEU A 104 10.28 12.42 13.93
N LYS A 105 10.49 11.41 14.80
CA LYS A 105 11.38 11.52 15.96
C LYS A 105 12.84 11.70 15.55
N GLU A 106 13.33 10.87 14.64
CA GLU A 106 14.74 10.89 14.18
C GLU A 106 15.11 12.18 13.44
N ILE A 107 14.18 12.78 12.69
CA ILE A 107 14.43 14.06 12.00
C ILE A 107 14.19 15.29 12.90
N HIS A 108 13.80 15.09 14.16
CA HIS A 108 13.41 16.16 15.09
C HIS A 108 12.36 17.09 14.46
N PHE A 109 11.25 16.51 13.99
CA PHE A 109 10.16 17.28 13.42
C PHE A 109 9.47 18.12 14.50
N ASP A 110 9.36 19.43 14.28
CA ASP A 110 8.65 20.31 15.21
C ASP A 110 7.15 20.31 14.90
N VAL A 111 6.41 19.60 15.74
CA VAL A 111 4.95 19.47 15.64
C VAL A 111 4.23 20.67 16.28
N THR A 112 4.91 21.43 17.14
CA THR A 112 4.27 22.46 17.97
C THR A 112 3.91 23.71 17.17
N ASN A 113 4.76 24.09 16.23
CA ASN A 113 4.63 25.29 15.39
C ASN A 113 3.93 25.03 14.04
N GLN A 114 2.97 24.09 14.03
CA GLN A 114 2.22 23.72 12.84
C GLN A 114 0.79 24.24 12.89
N SER A 115 0.15 24.37 11.72
CA SER A 115 -1.29 24.67 11.67
C SER A 115 -2.09 23.61 12.42
N THR A 116 -3.27 23.98 12.92
CA THR A 116 -4.15 23.11 13.72
C THR A 116 -4.35 21.74 13.07
N ASP A 117 -4.72 21.73 11.79
CA ASP A 117 -4.96 20.52 11.00
C ASP A 117 -3.69 19.69 10.79
N LYS A 118 -2.57 20.35 10.55
CA LYS A 118 -1.28 19.67 10.36
C LYS A 118 -0.82 19.02 11.65
N LYS A 119 -0.94 19.73 12.78
CA LYS A 119 -0.63 19.21 14.11
C LYS A 119 -1.52 18.01 14.45
N LEU A 120 -2.83 18.08 14.19
CA LEU A 120 -3.75 16.96 14.40
C LEU A 120 -3.39 15.74 13.55
N ALA A 121 -3.07 15.94 12.27
CA ALA A 121 -2.60 14.86 11.39
C ALA A 121 -1.29 14.23 11.90
N LEU A 122 -0.32 15.04 12.31
CA LEU A 122 0.95 14.55 12.86
C LEU A 122 0.75 13.79 14.18
N PHE A 123 -0.16 14.22 15.05
CA PHE A 123 -0.52 13.46 16.25
C PHE A 123 -1.11 12.08 15.90
N ALA A 124 -1.99 11.98 14.91
CA ALA A 124 -2.51 10.69 14.45
C ALA A 124 -1.41 9.77 13.90
N ILE A 125 -0.41 10.34 13.22
CA ILE A 125 0.74 9.58 12.70
C ILE A 125 1.67 9.12 13.83
N MET A 126 1.94 9.98 14.81
CA MET A 126 2.89 9.71 15.89
C MET A 126 2.34 8.78 16.97
N PHE A 127 1.10 9.00 17.40
CA PHE A 127 0.48 8.25 18.51
C PHE A 127 -0.46 7.14 18.03
N GLY A 128 -0.83 7.16 16.74
CA GLY A 128 -1.67 6.16 16.11
C GLY A 128 -3.10 6.63 15.89
N PHE A 129 -3.64 6.27 14.73
CA PHE A 129 -4.99 6.64 14.27
C PHE A 129 -6.08 6.22 15.25
N SER A 130 -6.05 4.99 15.77
CA SER A 130 -7.07 4.49 16.70
C SER A 130 -7.10 5.27 18.01
N TYR A 131 -5.93 5.65 18.52
CA TYR A 131 -5.81 6.43 19.75
C TYR A 131 -6.38 7.84 19.58
N VAL A 132 -6.00 8.53 18.51
CA VAL A 132 -6.52 9.88 18.22
C VAL A 132 -8.01 9.84 17.87
N ALA A 133 -8.48 8.85 17.11
CA ALA A 133 -9.89 8.66 16.81
C ALA A 133 -10.74 8.42 18.07
N HIS A 134 -10.20 7.70 19.06
CA HIS A 134 -10.85 7.53 20.36
C HIS A 134 -11.01 8.89 21.07
N ARG A 135 -9.95 9.70 21.14
CA ARG A 135 -10.02 11.05 21.74
C ARG A 135 -11.03 11.96 21.02
N LEU A 136 -11.10 11.88 19.69
CA LEU A 136 -12.04 12.66 18.87
C LEU A 136 -13.50 12.19 18.99
N THR A 137 -13.74 11.01 19.55
CA THR A 137 -15.10 10.45 19.70
C THR A 137 -15.58 10.50 21.15
N SER A 138 -14.72 10.11 22.09
CA SER A 138 -15.07 10.03 23.52
C SER A 138 -14.79 11.30 24.31
N GLY A 139 -14.04 12.25 23.74
CA GLY A 139 -13.51 13.40 24.48
C GLY A 139 -12.35 13.07 25.42
N LYS A 140 -12.01 11.78 25.59
CA LYS A 140 -11.02 11.30 26.57
C LYS A 140 -9.86 10.57 25.90
N PHE A 141 -8.67 10.73 26.47
CA PHE A 141 -7.50 9.96 26.09
C PHE A 141 -7.58 8.55 26.70
N LEU A 142 -7.02 7.56 26.01
CA LEU A 142 -6.85 6.22 26.59
C LEU A 142 -5.69 6.26 27.59
N ASP A 143 -5.73 5.39 28.60
CA ASP A 143 -4.67 5.31 29.62
C ASP A 143 -3.30 4.95 29.04
N LYS A 144 -3.27 4.29 27.87
CA LYS A 144 -2.06 3.91 27.15
C LYS A 144 -2.17 4.17 25.64
N PRO A 145 -1.08 4.61 24.98
CA PRO A 145 0.20 5.04 25.57
C PRO A 145 0.07 6.34 26.38
N THR A 146 0.95 6.56 27.37
CA THR A 146 1.02 7.84 28.08
C THR A 146 1.48 8.92 27.11
N VAL A 147 0.63 9.92 26.88
CA VAL A 147 0.90 10.98 25.92
C VAL A 147 1.44 12.22 26.65
N PRO A 148 2.45 12.92 26.09
CA PRO A 148 2.96 14.15 26.68
C PRO A 148 1.88 15.21 26.90
N LYS A 149 2.02 16.01 27.97
CA LYS A 149 1.06 17.06 28.34
C LYS A 149 0.75 18.05 27.22
N PHE A 150 1.76 18.42 26.43
CA PHE A 150 1.59 19.35 25.30
C PHE A 150 0.61 18.84 24.22
N VAL A 151 0.34 17.54 24.18
CA VAL A 151 -0.67 16.95 23.30
C VAL A 151 -2.03 16.97 23.99
N THR A 152 -2.10 16.57 25.26
CA THR A 152 -3.38 16.48 25.98
C THR A 152 -4.03 17.83 26.22
N GLU A 153 -3.23 18.88 26.37
CA GLU A 153 -3.65 20.27 26.55
C GLU A 153 -3.85 21.01 25.21
N SER A 154 -3.58 20.36 24.09
CA SER A 154 -3.72 20.99 22.78
C SER A 154 -5.18 21.10 22.37
N ASP A 155 -5.58 22.29 21.92
CA ASP A 155 -6.91 22.61 21.39
C ASP A 155 -7.16 22.03 19.99
N VAL A 156 -6.19 21.37 19.35
CA VAL A 156 -6.31 20.85 17.98
C VAL A 156 -7.37 19.76 17.82
N PHE A 157 -7.68 19.03 18.90
CA PHE A 157 -8.73 18.01 18.87
C PHE A 157 -10.12 18.64 18.72
N ASP A 158 -10.28 19.87 19.19
CA ASP A 158 -11.55 20.59 19.16
C ASP A 158 -11.59 21.53 17.93
N LYS A 159 -10.49 22.24 17.64
CA LYS A 159 -10.40 23.23 16.54
C LYS A 159 -10.02 22.67 15.17
N GLY A 160 -9.55 21.42 15.08
CA GLY A 160 -9.22 20.80 13.79
C GLY A 160 -10.44 20.70 12.87
N SER A 161 -10.22 20.77 11.56
CA SER A 161 -11.30 20.67 10.57
C SER A 161 -11.99 19.31 10.61
N ASP A 162 -13.28 19.30 10.26
CA ASP A 162 -14.07 18.08 10.19
C ASP A 162 -13.53 17.09 9.15
N GLN A 163 -12.93 17.59 8.07
CA GLN A 163 -12.29 16.78 7.04
C GLN A 163 -11.13 15.96 7.61
N VAL A 164 -10.20 16.58 8.35
CA VAL A 164 -9.07 15.88 8.96
C VAL A 164 -9.54 14.91 10.04
N LYS A 165 -10.49 15.33 10.88
CA LYS A 165 -11.09 14.47 11.92
C LYS A 165 -11.77 13.25 11.30
N ALA A 166 -12.50 13.41 10.20
CA ALA A 166 -13.17 12.34 9.48
C ALA A 166 -12.17 11.32 8.93
N VAL A 167 -11.11 11.77 8.27
CA VAL A 167 -10.06 10.87 7.74
C VAL A 167 -9.41 10.06 8.87
N ILE A 168 -9.13 10.67 10.03
CA ILE A 168 -8.56 9.95 11.18
C ILE A 168 -9.52 8.87 11.69
N LYS A 169 -10.81 9.19 11.85
CA LYS A 169 -11.84 8.25 12.28
C LYS A 169 -12.01 7.11 11.27
N ASP A 170 -12.05 7.42 9.99
CA ASP A 170 -12.19 6.45 8.90
C ASP A 170 -11.02 5.47 8.88
N VAL A 171 -9.78 5.96 8.89
CA VAL A 171 -8.58 5.10 8.92
C VAL A 171 -8.58 4.22 10.17
N ALA A 172 -9.03 4.75 11.32
CA ALA A 172 -9.18 3.94 12.54
C ALA A 172 -10.24 2.85 12.38
N VAL A 173 -11.38 3.13 11.72
CA VAL A 173 -12.43 2.13 11.41
C VAL A 173 -11.89 1.02 10.52
N ALA A 174 -11.12 1.33 9.47
CA ALA A 174 -10.53 0.31 8.61
C ALA A 174 -9.56 -0.64 9.36
N ARG A 175 -8.87 -0.12 10.37
CA ARG A 175 -7.85 -0.86 11.13
C ARG A 175 -8.37 -1.49 12.41
N CYS A 176 -9.58 -1.13 12.84
CA CYS A 176 -10.18 -1.68 14.04
C CYS A 176 -10.73 -3.08 13.72
N PRO A 177 -10.30 -4.13 14.44
CA PRO A 177 -10.89 -5.44 14.30
C PRO A 177 -12.40 -5.31 14.48
N THR A 178 -12.95 -4.78 15.57
CA THR A 178 -14.39 -4.86 15.86
C THR A 178 -15.35 -4.14 14.90
N SER A 179 -14.87 -3.31 13.97
CA SER A 179 -15.72 -2.53 13.05
C SER A 179 -16.62 -3.35 12.12
N HIS A 180 -17.77 -2.80 11.74
CA HIS A 180 -18.68 -3.48 10.81
C HIS A 180 -18.11 -3.51 9.38
N GLN A 181 -18.13 -4.66 8.70
CA GLN A 181 -17.53 -4.82 7.37
C GLN A 181 -18.07 -3.86 6.29
N LYS A 182 -19.35 -3.44 6.40
CA LYS A 182 -19.92 -2.41 5.50
C LYS A 182 -19.23 -1.06 5.67
N ALA A 183 -18.95 -0.64 6.91
CA ALA A 183 -18.26 0.62 7.17
C ALA A 183 -16.81 0.56 6.68
N VAL A 184 -16.12 -0.56 6.91
CA VAL A 184 -14.76 -0.79 6.39
C VAL A 184 -14.73 -0.71 4.87
N ALA A 185 -15.70 -1.34 4.18
CA ALA A 185 -15.80 -1.29 2.72
C ALA A 185 -16.02 0.13 2.19
N VAL A 186 -16.85 0.95 2.85
CA VAL A 186 -17.04 2.36 2.49
C VAL A 186 -15.73 3.13 2.63
N VAL A 187 -15.07 3.02 3.78
CA VAL A 187 -13.78 3.68 4.04
C VAL A 187 -12.72 3.29 3.01
N VAL A 188 -12.66 2.01 2.64
CA VAL A 188 -11.75 1.50 1.60
C VAL A 188 -11.96 2.23 0.28
N LYS A 189 -13.22 2.42 -0.14
CA LYS A 189 -13.55 3.15 -1.37
C LYS A 189 -13.20 4.62 -1.26
N THR A 190 -13.62 5.28 -0.19
CA THR A 190 -13.41 6.72 0.03
C THR A 190 -11.93 7.10 0.00
N HIS A 191 -11.07 6.31 0.65
CA HIS A 191 -9.65 6.64 0.81
C HIS A 191 -8.72 5.81 -0.08
N ILE A 192 -9.28 4.99 -0.98
CA ILE A 192 -8.55 4.12 -1.91
C ILE A 192 -7.53 3.25 -1.15
N LEU A 193 -7.98 2.59 -0.08
CA LEU A 193 -7.12 1.77 0.78
C LEU A 193 -7.01 0.34 0.23
N GLY A 194 -5.79 -0.18 0.15
CA GLY A 194 -5.56 -1.60 -0.12
C GLY A 194 -5.86 -2.49 1.09
N ILE A 195 -6.04 -3.80 0.84
CA ILE A 195 -6.37 -4.80 1.86
C ILE A 195 -5.35 -4.87 3.00
N GLN A 196 -4.08 -4.56 2.72
CA GLN A 196 -3.00 -4.49 3.69
C GLN A 196 -3.18 -3.39 4.75
N ASN A 197 -4.06 -2.42 4.49
CA ASN A 197 -4.36 -1.30 5.39
C ASN A 197 -5.57 -1.57 6.29
N VAL A 198 -6.21 -2.72 6.10
CA VAL A 198 -7.40 -3.15 6.82
C VAL A 198 -7.01 -4.21 7.86
N ALA A 199 -7.75 -4.27 8.97
CA ALA A 199 -7.55 -5.30 9.98
C ALA A 199 -7.61 -6.72 9.37
N THR A 200 -6.71 -7.60 9.80
CA THR A 200 -6.51 -8.94 9.23
C THR A 200 -7.78 -9.80 9.22
N ARG A 201 -8.69 -9.59 10.18
CA ARG A 201 -9.97 -10.30 10.23
C ARG A 201 -10.83 -10.11 8.98
N PHE A 202 -10.67 -8.99 8.26
CA PHE A 202 -11.43 -8.69 7.05
C PHE A 202 -10.73 -9.13 5.77
N HIS A 203 -9.52 -9.71 5.83
CA HIS A 203 -8.78 -10.13 4.63
C HIS A 203 -9.55 -11.17 3.80
N LYS A 204 -10.41 -11.94 4.44
CA LYS A 204 -11.32 -12.92 3.80
C LYS A 204 -12.75 -12.40 3.59
N SER A 205 -13.06 -11.16 3.97
CA SER A 205 -14.40 -10.59 3.77
C SER A 205 -14.59 -10.29 2.29
N PHE A 206 -15.58 -10.92 1.66
CA PHE A 206 -15.95 -10.62 0.26
C PHE A 206 -16.23 -9.14 0.08
N LYS A 207 -17.09 -8.56 0.94
CA LYS A 207 -17.49 -7.14 0.83
C LYS A 207 -16.31 -6.17 0.87
N VAL A 208 -15.34 -6.40 1.75
CA VAL A 208 -14.13 -5.56 1.83
C VAL A 208 -13.22 -5.79 0.63
N ASN A 209 -13.04 -7.03 0.18
CA ASN A 209 -12.22 -7.31 -1.00
C ASN A 209 -12.85 -6.76 -2.28
N THR A 210 -14.17 -6.85 -2.46
CA THR A 210 -14.88 -6.22 -3.58
C THR A 210 -14.61 -4.72 -3.59
N ALA A 211 -14.73 -4.05 -2.43
CA ALA A 211 -14.40 -2.64 -2.31
C ALA A 211 -12.94 -2.32 -2.64
N CYS A 212 -11.99 -3.16 -2.21
CA CYS A 212 -10.58 -3.01 -2.59
C CYS A 212 -10.38 -3.19 -4.11
N ILE A 213 -11.02 -4.18 -4.73
CA ILE A 213 -10.91 -4.47 -6.17
C ILE A 213 -11.41 -3.29 -7.00
N GLU A 214 -12.52 -2.65 -6.61
CA GLU A 214 -13.06 -1.49 -7.33
C GLU A 214 -12.11 -0.29 -7.42
N VAL A 215 -11.23 -0.14 -6.43
CA VAL A 215 -10.31 1.01 -6.35
C VAL A 215 -8.86 0.67 -6.67
N MET A 216 -8.59 -0.59 -7.03
CA MET A 216 -7.25 -1.05 -7.40
C MET A 216 -6.89 -0.67 -8.84
N SER A 217 -5.60 -0.38 -9.05
CA SER A 217 -5.04 -0.28 -10.38
C SER A 217 -5.00 -1.64 -11.08
N ARG A 218 -4.96 -1.66 -12.41
CA ARG A 218 -4.90 -2.93 -13.17
C ARG A 218 -3.67 -3.75 -12.78
N ARG A 219 -2.53 -3.11 -12.59
CA ARG A 219 -1.31 -3.79 -12.10
C ARG A 219 -1.48 -4.35 -10.69
N ALA A 220 -2.13 -3.62 -9.78
CA ALA A 220 -2.41 -4.10 -8.43
C ALA A 220 -3.39 -5.28 -8.42
N LEU A 221 -4.37 -5.29 -9.34
CA LEU A 221 -5.27 -6.43 -9.54
C LEU A 221 -4.48 -7.69 -9.94
N LEU A 222 -3.62 -7.59 -10.96
CA LEU A 222 -2.78 -8.72 -11.41
C LEU A 222 -1.88 -9.25 -10.28
N GLN A 223 -1.24 -8.37 -9.51
CA GLN A 223 -0.39 -8.75 -8.38
C GLN A 223 -1.16 -9.36 -7.21
N SER A 224 -2.45 -9.00 -7.05
CA SER A 224 -3.30 -9.51 -5.96
C SER A 224 -4.02 -10.81 -6.32
N MET A 225 -3.97 -11.22 -7.60
CA MET A 225 -4.74 -12.33 -8.15
C MET A 225 -4.48 -13.65 -7.42
N HIS A 226 -3.21 -13.96 -7.12
CA HIS A 226 -2.85 -15.18 -6.39
C HIS A 226 -3.51 -15.25 -5.02
N ARG A 227 -3.45 -14.17 -4.23
CA ARG A 227 -4.07 -14.09 -2.90
C ARG A 227 -5.58 -14.22 -3.00
N LEU A 228 -6.21 -13.40 -3.86
CA LEU A 228 -7.66 -13.37 -4.04
C LEU A 228 -8.20 -14.75 -4.44
N ARG A 229 -7.42 -15.53 -5.19
CA ARG A 229 -7.74 -16.91 -5.54
C ARG A 229 -7.58 -17.87 -4.35
N ILE A 230 -6.45 -17.87 -3.66
CA ILE A 230 -6.20 -18.77 -2.51
C ILE A 230 -7.26 -18.58 -1.43
N GLU A 231 -7.68 -17.34 -1.21
CA GLU A 231 -8.69 -17.00 -0.22
C GLU A 231 -10.13 -17.29 -0.70
N ASN A 232 -10.29 -17.83 -1.91
CA ASN A 232 -11.57 -18.08 -2.58
C ASN A 232 -12.46 -16.83 -2.65
N VAL A 233 -11.85 -15.65 -2.80
CA VAL A 233 -12.54 -14.36 -2.90
C VAL A 233 -13.10 -14.15 -4.31
N LEU A 234 -12.40 -14.65 -5.34
CA LEU A 234 -12.84 -14.59 -6.74
C LEU A 234 -13.84 -15.71 -7.04
N SER A 235 -15.01 -15.68 -6.41
CA SER A 235 -16.11 -16.60 -6.71
C SER A 235 -17.20 -15.90 -7.52
N SER A 236 -17.77 -16.64 -8.46
CA SER A 236 -18.99 -16.27 -9.21
C SER A 236 -20.28 -16.51 -8.42
N GLU A 237 -20.23 -17.22 -7.28
CA GLU A 237 -21.40 -17.44 -6.42
C GLU A 237 -21.85 -16.10 -5.79
N PRO A 238 -23.13 -15.70 -5.96
CA PRO A 238 -23.66 -14.53 -5.29
C PRO A 238 -23.65 -14.79 -3.78
N HIS A 239 -22.74 -14.12 -3.07
CA HIS A 239 -22.72 -14.17 -1.62
C HIS A 239 -23.85 -13.31 -1.09
N ALA A 240 -24.70 -13.85 -0.21
CA ALA A 240 -25.83 -13.15 0.42
C ALA A 240 -25.48 -11.81 1.14
N ILE A 241 -24.19 -11.46 1.22
CA ILE A 241 -23.62 -10.29 1.89
C ILE A 241 -23.16 -9.21 0.88
N VAL A 242 -22.99 -9.55 -0.40
CA VAL A 242 -22.57 -8.65 -1.48
C VAL A 242 -23.78 -8.43 -2.39
N ASP A 243 -24.26 -7.18 -2.45
CA ASP A 243 -25.41 -6.77 -3.26
C ASP A 243 -25.23 -7.23 -4.72
N THR A 244 -26.11 -8.11 -5.23
CA THR A 244 -26.36 -8.64 -6.60
C THR A 244 -25.22 -8.95 -7.58
N VAL A 245 -24.00 -8.44 -7.39
CA VAL A 245 -22.84 -8.53 -8.27
C VAL A 245 -21.75 -9.33 -7.57
N SER A 246 -21.24 -10.36 -8.25
CA SER A 246 -20.20 -11.20 -7.67
C SER A 246 -18.85 -10.46 -7.58
N THR A 247 -17.97 -10.96 -6.71
CA THR A 247 -16.61 -10.39 -6.61
C THR A 247 -15.80 -10.68 -7.87
N ALA A 248 -16.06 -11.81 -8.54
CA ALA A 248 -15.46 -12.14 -9.84
C ALA A 248 -15.90 -11.16 -10.95
N ASP A 249 -17.18 -10.80 -11.01
CA ASP A 249 -17.68 -9.83 -12.01
C ASP A 249 -17.08 -8.45 -11.80
N THR A 250 -16.99 -8.03 -10.54
CA THR A 250 -16.34 -6.77 -10.18
C THR A 250 -14.89 -6.76 -10.62
N TYR A 251 -14.17 -7.88 -10.40
CA TYR A 251 -12.79 -8.04 -10.84
C TYR A 251 -12.65 -7.91 -12.37
N VAL A 252 -13.47 -8.61 -13.13
CA VAL A 252 -13.47 -8.56 -14.61
C VAL A 252 -13.76 -7.14 -15.10
N ARG A 253 -14.76 -6.48 -14.52
CA ARG A 253 -15.12 -5.11 -14.88
C ARG A 253 -13.97 -4.15 -14.62
N THR A 254 -13.33 -4.19 -13.45
CA THR A 254 -12.21 -3.29 -13.15
C THR A 254 -10.99 -3.60 -14.02
N LEU A 255 -10.71 -4.88 -14.31
CA LEU A 255 -9.61 -5.27 -15.18
C LEU A 255 -9.78 -4.71 -16.61
N ASN A 256 -11.01 -4.72 -17.12
CA ASN A 256 -11.34 -4.24 -18.47
C ASN A 256 -11.61 -2.73 -18.54
N ALA A 257 -11.89 -2.06 -17.41
CA ALA A 257 -12.21 -0.64 -17.38
C ALA A 257 -11.10 0.21 -18.03
N ALA A 258 -11.45 1.17 -18.88
CA ALA A 258 -10.46 2.05 -19.50
C ALA A 258 -9.74 2.88 -18.44
N THR A 259 -8.40 2.91 -18.49
CA THR A 259 -7.58 3.59 -17.49
C THR A 259 -6.52 4.47 -18.15
N ALA A 260 -6.21 5.61 -17.53
CA ALA A 260 -5.04 6.44 -17.87
C ALA A 260 -3.70 5.85 -17.32
N GLU A 261 -3.72 4.60 -16.84
CA GLU A 261 -2.53 3.94 -16.32
C GLU A 261 -1.50 3.64 -17.42
N PRO A 262 -0.20 3.59 -17.07
CA PRO A 262 0.81 3.11 -17.99
C PRO A 262 0.44 1.71 -18.51
N PRO A 263 0.65 1.45 -19.80
CA PRO A 263 0.31 0.16 -20.38
C PRO A 263 1.02 -0.97 -19.63
N LEU A 264 0.32 -2.10 -19.51
CA LEU A 264 0.87 -3.32 -18.92
C LEU A 264 1.78 -4.00 -19.94
N HIS A 265 2.91 -4.52 -19.48
CA HIS A 265 3.77 -5.32 -20.33
C HIS A 265 3.15 -6.72 -20.51
N PRO A 266 3.16 -7.34 -21.70
CA PRO A 266 2.54 -8.64 -21.91
C PRO A 266 3.04 -9.74 -20.97
N ALA A 267 4.33 -9.70 -20.59
CA ALA A 267 4.89 -10.63 -19.61
C ALA A 267 4.26 -10.49 -18.21
N GLU A 268 3.84 -9.29 -17.78
CA GLU A 268 3.13 -9.09 -16.50
C GLU A 268 1.77 -9.82 -16.53
N VAL A 269 1.06 -9.72 -17.66
CA VAL A 269 -0.24 -10.37 -17.85
C VAL A 269 -0.09 -11.89 -17.95
N LEU A 270 0.92 -12.37 -18.69
CA LEU A 270 1.20 -13.79 -18.84
C LEU A 270 1.57 -14.44 -17.49
N PHE A 271 2.36 -13.74 -16.67
CA PHE A 271 2.71 -14.22 -15.34
C PHE A 271 1.47 -14.39 -14.46
N ALA A 272 0.60 -13.38 -14.42
CA ALA A 272 -0.66 -13.46 -13.67
C ALA A 272 -1.58 -14.58 -14.19
N TYR A 273 -1.65 -14.77 -15.51
CA TYR A 273 -2.38 -15.88 -16.13
C TYR A 273 -1.82 -17.24 -15.68
N ALA A 274 -0.50 -17.42 -15.71
CA ALA A 274 0.14 -18.66 -15.29
C ALA A 274 -0.15 -18.97 -13.81
N GLU A 275 -0.06 -17.98 -12.93
CA GLU A 275 -0.38 -18.15 -11.51
C GLU A 275 -1.85 -18.51 -11.26
N TYR A 276 -2.76 -17.89 -12.01
CA TYR A 276 -4.19 -18.10 -11.83
C TYR A 276 -4.67 -19.41 -12.44
N ALA A 277 -4.33 -19.67 -13.70
CA ALA A 277 -4.87 -20.78 -14.48
C ALA A 277 -4.01 -22.05 -14.43
N LEU A 278 -2.66 -21.95 -14.39
CA LEU A 278 -1.77 -23.11 -14.54
C LEU A 278 -1.36 -23.73 -13.20
N VAL A 279 -1.05 -22.92 -12.19
CA VAL A 279 -0.77 -23.43 -10.82
C VAL A 279 -2.01 -24.11 -10.22
N ALA A 280 -3.21 -23.72 -10.68
CA ALA A 280 -4.45 -24.42 -10.41
C ALA A 280 -4.42 -25.87 -10.87
N LYS A 281 -4.11 -26.05 -12.16
CA LYS A 281 -4.20 -27.32 -12.87
C LYS A 281 -3.14 -28.30 -12.38
N SER A 282 -1.93 -27.84 -12.06
CA SER A 282 -0.88 -28.73 -11.52
C SER A 282 -1.21 -29.25 -10.11
N LYS A 283 -1.77 -28.41 -9.22
CA LYS A 283 -2.21 -28.85 -7.88
C LYS A 283 -3.47 -29.72 -7.95
N LEU A 284 -4.47 -29.36 -8.75
CA LEU A 284 -5.67 -30.18 -8.96
C LEU A 284 -5.32 -31.55 -9.57
N ALA A 285 -4.49 -31.60 -10.61
CA ALA A 285 -4.06 -32.87 -11.21
C ALA A 285 -3.27 -33.76 -10.23
N SER A 286 -2.48 -33.17 -9.33
CA SER A 286 -1.76 -33.92 -8.30
C SER A 286 -2.66 -34.47 -7.19
N LEU A 287 -3.79 -33.80 -6.91
CA LEU A 287 -4.78 -34.24 -5.93
C LEU A 287 -5.70 -35.32 -6.52
N MET A 288 -6.16 -35.16 -7.76
CA MET A 288 -6.96 -36.18 -8.46
C MET A 288 -6.17 -37.49 -8.63
N LYS A 289 -4.87 -37.42 -8.94
CA LYS A 289 -3.98 -38.60 -8.94
C LYS A 289 -3.82 -39.26 -7.56
N LYS A 290 -3.98 -38.52 -6.45
CA LYS A 290 -3.92 -39.09 -5.10
C LYS A 290 -5.25 -39.73 -4.68
N GLU A 291 -6.38 -39.15 -5.08
CA GLU A 291 -7.72 -39.71 -4.85
C GLU A 291 -7.95 -41.00 -5.65
N GLU A 292 -7.44 -41.09 -6.89
CA GLU A 292 -7.46 -42.34 -7.66
C GLU A 292 -6.64 -43.47 -7.01
N VAL A 293 -5.52 -43.13 -6.35
CA VAL A 293 -4.67 -44.10 -5.65
C VAL A 293 -5.25 -44.51 -4.28
N GLN A 294 -5.97 -43.62 -3.60
CA GLN A 294 -6.66 -43.96 -2.34
C GLN A 294 -7.99 -44.69 -2.54
N SER A 295 -8.67 -44.52 -3.68
CA SER A 295 -9.92 -45.23 -3.99
C SER A 295 -9.73 -46.73 -4.28
N GLN A 296 -8.49 -47.23 -4.29
CA GLN A 296 -8.18 -48.67 -4.35
C GLN A 296 -7.80 -49.30 -3.02
N LYS A 297 -7.77 -48.54 -1.91
CA LYS A 297 -7.54 -49.11 -0.57
C LYS A 297 -8.45 -48.49 0.49
N THR A 298 -9.26 -49.38 1.08
CA THR A 298 -9.89 -49.36 2.41
C THR A 298 -11.24 -48.68 2.61
N ASP A 299 -12.21 -49.54 2.93
CA ASP A 299 -13.39 -49.34 3.77
C ASP A 299 -13.05 -48.78 5.17
N SER A 300 -14.02 -48.03 5.71
CA SER A 300 -14.31 -47.75 7.13
C SER A 300 -13.64 -46.57 7.88
N LYS A 301 -14.55 -45.70 8.34
CA LYS A 301 -14.62 -44.87 9.58
C LYS A 301 -13.74 -43.61 9.74
N ASP A 302 -14.46 -42.49 9.70
CA ASP A 302 -14.36 -41.28 10.53
C ASP A 302 -12.96 -40.77 10.90
N LEU A 303 -12.41 -39.94 10.02
CA LEU A 303 -11.39 -38.93 10.35
C LEU A 303 -11.68 -37.64 9.54
N PRO A 304 -11.42 -36.45 10.11
CA PRO A 304 -11.92 -35.19 9.59
C PRO A 304 -11.23 -34.81 8.28
N LEU A 305 -12.03 -34.47 7.26
CA LEU A 305 -11.53 -34.00 5.97
C LEU A 305 -10.55 -32.81 6.16
N PRO A 306 -9.36 -32.84 5.55
CA PRO A 306 -8.55 -31.64 5.44
C PRO A 306 -9.26 -30.64 4.51
N SER A 307 -9.40 -29.42 5.03
CA SER A 307 -10.14 -28.31 4.47
C SER A 307 -9.66 -27.83 3.09
N LYS A 308 -10.63 -27.67 2.17
CA LYS A 308 -10.66 -26.82 0.96
C LYS A 308 -9.73 -27.21 -0.19
N VAL A 309 -10.25 -28.06 -1.08
CA VAL A 309 -9.77 -28.20 -2.47
C VAL A 309 -9.79 -26.81 -3.15
N PRO A 310 -8.73 -26.41 -3.87
CA PRO A 310 -8.74 -25.15 -4.63
C PRO A 310 -9.86 -25.20 -5.68
N LYS A 311 -10.81 -24.25 -5.63
CA LYS A 311 -11.83 -24.13 -6.68
C LYS A 311 -11.16 -23.93 -8.05
N ALA A 312 -11.78 -24.49 -9.09
CA ALA A 312 -11.36 -24.28 -10.47
C ALA A 312 -11.34 -22.77 -10.80
N PRO A 313 -10.42 -22.29 -11.64
CA PRO A 313 -10.35 -20.87 -11.96
C PRO A 313 -11.60 -20.42 -12.73
N GLU A 314 -12.19 -19.29 -12.33
CA GLU A 314 -13.39 -18.72 -12.95
C GLU A 314 -13.16 -18.42 -14.46
N PRO A 315 -13.99 -18.98 -15.38
CA PRO A 315 -13.79 -18.82 -16.82
C PRO A 315 -13.81 -17.36 -17.29
N ALA A 316 -14.66 -16.52 -16.70
CA ALA A 316 -14.75 -15.11 -17.06
C ALA A 316 -13.44 -14.35 -16.81
N ILE A 317 -12.72 -14.70 -15.73
CA ILE A 317 -11.43 -14.11 -15.40
C ILE A 317 -10.35 -14.57 -16.38
N ILE A 318 -10.37 -15.85 -16.78
CA ILE A 318 -9.46 -16.38 -17.82
C ILE A 318 -9.64 -15.64 -19.14
N THR A 319 -10.89 -15.46 -19.58
CA THR A 319 -11.21 -14.72 -20.81
C THR A 319 -10.75 -13.27 -20.73
N ALA A 320 -10.99 -12.60 -19.61
CA ALA A 320 -10.54 -11.21 -19.41
C ALA A 320 -9.01 -11.08 -19.47
N LEU A 321 -8.28 -12.02 -18.87
CA LEU A 321 -6.81 -12.06 -18.94
C LEU A 321 -6.29 -12.28 -20.37
N ASN A 322 -6.91 -13.17 -21.14
CA ASN A 322 -6.54 -13.40 -22.54
C ASN A 322 -6.74 -12.14 -23.39
N ASN A 323 -7.86 -11.44 -23.21
CA ASN A 323 -8.14 -10.19 -23.91
C ASN A 323 -7.14 -9.08 -23.51
N LEU A 324 -6.79 -9.02 -22.22
CA LEU A 324 -5.78 -8.08 -21.72
C LEU A 324 -4.39 -8.39 -22.28
N TYR A 325 -4.04 -9.68 -22.40
CA TYR A 325 -2.78 -10.11 -23.00
C TYR A 325 -2.70 -9.69 -24.47
N GLN A 326 -3.72 -9.95 -25.27
CA GLN A 326 -3.75 -9.54 -26.68
C GLN A 326 -3.66 -8.01 -26.84
N SER A 327 -4.43 -7.25 -26.05
CA SER A 327 -4.40 -5.78 -26.12
C SER A 327 -3.06 -5.19 -25.66
N SER A 328 -2.34 -5.84 -24.74
CA SER A 328 -1.02 -5.37 -24.30
C SER A 328 0.03 -5.39 -25.42
N PHE A 329 -0.02 -6.35 -26.35
CA PHE A 329 0.86 -6.36 -27.53
C PHE A 329 0.55 -5.24 -28.51
N ALA A 330 -0.75 -4.99 -28.76
CA ALA A 330 -1.18 -3.93 -29.67
C ALA A 330 -0.61 -2.57 -29.23
N VAL A 331 -0.65 -2.29 -27.93
CA VAL A 331 -0.10 -1.04 -27.38
C VAL A 331 1.43 -0.96 -27.52
N MET A 332 2.16 -2.05 -27.30
CA MET A 332 3.61 -2.06 -27.53
C MET A 332 3.96 -1.80 -29.00
N ILE A 333 3.27 -2.47 -29.94
CA ILE A 333 3.51 -2.31 -31.37
C ILE A 333 3.24 -0.86 -31.81
N SER A 334 2.13 -0.26 -31.36
CA SER A 334 1.83 1.14 -31.63
C SER A 334 2.88 2.10 -31.05
N PHE A 335 3.40 1.83 -29.85
CA PHE A 335 4.47 2.62 -29.24
C PHE A 335 5.78 2.52 -30.04
N PHE A 336 6.15 1.31 -30.46
CA PHE A 336 7.32 1.09 -31.32
C PHE A 336 7.20 1.84 -32.66
N LEU A 337 6.07 1.69 -33.36
CA LEU A 337 5.83 2.35 -34.65
C LEU A 337 5.82 3.89 -34.52
N TYR A 338 5.26 4.43 -33.42
CA TYR A 338 5.27 5.86 -33.16
C TYR A 338 6.68 6.40 -32.86
N SER A 339 7.49 5.64 -32.11
CA SER A 339 8.87 6.01 -31.79
C SER A 339 9.79 6.03 -33.03
N THR A 340 9.59 5.09 -33.97
CA THR A 340 10.37 5.03 -35.22
C THR A 340 10.04 6.15 -36.20
N ASN A 341 8.84 6.73 -36.13
CA ASN A 341 8.42 7.82 -37.02
C ASN A 341 8.80 9.22 -36.53
N ARG A 342 9.21 9.39 -35.26
CA ARG A 342 9.75 10.66 -34.73
C ARG A 342 11.27 10.80 -34.83
N SER A 343 11.97 9.73 -35.19
CA SER A 343 13.42 9.73 -35.42
C SER A 343 13.81 9.88 -36.90
N LYS A 344 12.84 10.23 -37.75
CA LYS A 344 13.05 10.78 -39.10
C LYS A 344 12.56 12.21 -39.10
#